data_AF-M1XNT7-F1
#
_entry.id   AF-M1XNT7-F1
#
_cell.length_a   1.000
_cell.length_b   1.000
_cell.length_c   1.000
_cell.angle_alpha   90.00
_cell.angle_beta   90.00
_cell.angle_gamma   90.00
#
_symmetry.space_group_name_H-M   'P 1'
#
loop_
_entity.id
_entity.type
_entity.pdbx_description
1 polymer ?
#
loop_
_entity_poly.entity_id
_entity_poly.type
_entity_poly.pdbx_seq_one_letter_code
_entity_poly.pdbx_strand_id
1 'polypeptide(L)'
;MGLRRIVVAPLYRFVDWTDDNPVSATGVVVALGALAALLTSVALGVGGGSGADAGGVALDTATATRFASAVAERPAYVTAAIAGVAVALFYDG
;
A
#
# COMPACT_ATOMS: atom_id res chain seq x y z
N MET A 1 16.21 -28.16 -13.22
CA MET A 1 15.90 -27.35 -12.02
C MET A 1 14.42 -27.03 -12.06
N GLY A 2 13.62 -27.55 -11.12
CA GLY A 2 12.15 -27.58 -11.24
C GLY A 2 11.49 -26.22 -11.07
N LEU A 3 10.36 -26.00 -11.75
CA LEU A 3 9.51 -24.79 -11.72
C LEU A 3 9.29 -24.22 -10.31
N ARG A 4 9.18 -25.09 -9.29
CA ARG A 4 9.07 -24.70 -7.89
C ARG A 4 10.19 -23.77 -7.41
N ARG A 5 11.42 -23.95 -7.89
CA ARG A 5 12.56 -23.10 -7.50
C ARG A 5 12.49 -21.72 -8.17
N ILE A 6 11.94 -21.64 -9.38
CA ILE A 6 11.75 -20.37 -10.12
C ILE A 6 10.64 -19.54 -9.47
N VAL A 7 9.55 -20.18 -9.03
CA VAL A 7 8.42 -19.50 -8.37
C VAL A 7 8.80 -18.96 -6.99
N VAL A 8 9.64 -19.66 -6.23
CA VAL A 8 10.01 -19.25 -4.86
C VAL A 8 11.30 -18.40 -4.83
N ALA A 9 12.12 -18.41 -5.88
CA ALA A 9 13.28 -17.52 -6.00
C ALA A 9 13.00 -16.03 -5.70
N PRO A 10 11.91 -15.40 -6.20
CA PRO A 10 11.61 -14.00 -5.86
C PRO A 10 11.27 -13.80 -4.37
N LEU A 11 10.63 -14.79 -3.72
CA LEU A 11 10.36 -14.73 -2.29
C LEU A 11 11.64 -14.76 -1.47
N TYR A 12 12.56 -15.67 -1.78
CA TYR A 12 13.87 -15.72 -1.10
C TYR A 12 14.65 -14.43 -1.30
N ARG A 13 14.69 -13.92 -2.53
CA ARG A 13 15.37 -12.65 -2.83
C ARG A 13 14.77 -11.45 -2.08
N PHE A 14 13.46 -11.45 -1.87
CA PHE A 14 12.78 -10.40 -1.11
C PHE A 14 13.09 -10.50 0.39
N VAL A 15 13.14 -11.72 0.93
CA VAL A 15 13.53 -11.96 2.32
C VAL A 15 14.97 -11.51 2.55
N ASP A 16 15.90 -11.95 1.69
CA ASP A 16 17.31 -11.55 1.79
C ASP A 16 17.47 -10.02 1.71
N TRP A 17 16.76 -9.37 0.77
CA TRP A 17 16.77 -7.90 0.68
C TRP A 17 16.23 -7.22 1.95
N THR A 18 15.18 -7.78 2.56
CA THR A 18 14.57 -7.24 3.78
C THR A 18 15.53 -7.32 4.95
N ASP A 19 16.24 -8.44 5.08
CA ASP A 19 17.26 -8.63 6.11
C ASP A 19 18.45 -7.68 5.92
N ASP A 20 18.86 -7.45 4.67
CA ASP A 20 19.94 -6.51 4.34
C ASP A 20 19.52 -5.03 4.50
N ASN A 21 18.22 -4.71 4.42
CA ASN A 21 17.70 -3.33 4.40
C ASN A 21 16.51 -3.12 5.35
N PRO A 22 16.69 -3.33 6.68
CA PRO A 22 15.57 -3.37 7.63
C PRO A 22 14.81 -2.03 7.74
N VAL A 23 15.52 -0.91 7.60
CA VAL A 23 14.92 0.43 7.66
C VAL A 23 14.11 0.74 6.40
N SER A 24 14.66 0.44 5.22
CA SER A 24 13.95 0.60 3.94
C SER A 24 12.71 -0.30 3.88
N ALA A 25 12.81 -1.54 4.37
CA ALA A 25 11.68 -2.45 4.50
C ALA A 25 10.59 -1.91 5.45
N THR A 26 10.98 -1.32 6.59
CA THR A 26 10.04 -0.63 7.49
C THR A 26 9.35 0.53 6.78
N GLY A 27 10.08 1.31 5.98
CA GLY A 27 9.52 2.37 5.14
C GLY A 27 8.44 1.85 4.18
N VAL A 28 8.69 0.72 3.52
CA VAL A 28 7.70 0.06 2.65
C VAL A 28 6.46 -0.36 3.44
N VAL A 29 6.62 -0.97 4.62
CA VAL A 29 5.50 -1.40 5.47
C VAL A 29 4.65 -0.21 5.91
N VAL A 30 5.30 0.88 6.34
CA VAL A 30 4.61 2.12 6.72
C VAL A 30 3.85 2.70 5.53
N ALA A 31 4.48 2.73 4.35
CA ALA A 31 3.84 3.26 3.16
C ALA A 31 2.59 2.46 2.74
N LEU A 32 2.72 1.13 2.69
CA LEU A 32 1.62 0.23 2.36
C LEU A 32 0.50 0.30 3.41
N GLY A 33 0.84 0.35 4.70
CA GLY A 33 -0.14 0.48 5.77
C GLY A 33 -0.92 1.79 5.69
N ALA A 34 -0.24 2.91 5.41
CA ALA A 34 -0.88 4.21 5.26
C ALA A 34 -1.81 4.27 4.02
N LEU A 35 -1.39 3.68 2.90
CA LEU A 35 -2.23 3.54 1.70
C LEU A 35 -3.45 2.65 1.96
N ALA A 36 -3.27 1.53 2.64
CA ALA A 36 -4.36 0.62 3.00
C ALA A 36 -5.40 1.33 3.89
N ALA A 37 -4.96 2.15 4.85
CA ALA A 37 -5.86 2.93 5.70
C ALA A 37 -6.67 3.97 4.91
N LEU A 38 -6.05 4.65 3.94
CA LEU A 38 -6.74 5.59 3.04
C LEU A 38 -7.77 4.88 2.16
N LEU A 39 -7.38 3.77 1.53
CA LEU A 39 -8.28 2.97 0.69
C LEU A 39 -9.45 2.38 1.49
N THR A 40 -9.18 1.93 2.72
CA THR A 40 -10.24 1.46 3.64
C THR A 40 -11.22 2.59 3.96
N SER A 41 -10.74 3.81 4.16
CA SER A 41 -11.60 4.98 4.40
C SER A 41 -12.51 5.27 3.19
N VAL A 42 -11.97 5.16 1.98
CA VAL A 42 -12.76 5.30 0.73
C VAL A 42 -13.79 4.17 0.60
N ALA A 43 -13.40 2.92 0.87
CA ALA A 43 -14.27 1.76 0.79
C ALA A 43 -15.41 1.82 1.83
N LEU A 44 -15.12 2.25 3.06
CA LEU A 44 -16.14 2.42 4.10
C LEU A 44 -17.10 3.59 3.81
N GLY A 45 -16.61 4.65 3.13
CA GLY A 45 -17.46 5.74 2.63
C GLY A 45 -18.42 5.34 1.51
N VAL A 46 -18.27 4.14 0.92
CA VAL A 46 -19.19 3.58 -0.09
C VAL A 46 -20.44 2.94 0.57
N GLY A 47 -20.46 2.84 1.91
CA GLY A 47 -21.53 2.23 2.69
C GLY A 47 -22.84 3.03 2.78
N GLY A 48 -23.63 2.99 1.71
CA GLY A 48 -25.08 3.25 1.73
C GLY A 48 -25.89 2.26 0.89
N GLY A 49 -25.24 1.45 0.04
CA GLY A 49 -25.88 0.43 -0.77
C GLY A 49 -25.09 -0.87 -0.70
N SER A 50 -25.71 -1.90 -0.12
CA SER A 50 -25.42 -3.34 -0.28
C SER A 50 -23.94 -3.76 -0.32
N GLY A 51 -23.48 -4.32 0.80
CA GLY A 51 -22.20 -5.01 0.96
C GLY A 51 -22.03 -6.32 0.16
N ALA A 52 -22.41 -6.32 -1.12
CA ALA A 52 -22.16 -7.40 -2.07
C ALA A 52 -21.02 -7.07 -3.06
N ASP A 53 -20.65 -5.79 -3.23
CA ASP A 53 -19.62 -5.33 -4.19
C ASP A 53 -18.30 -4.87 -3.53
N ALA A 54 -17.98 -5.37 -2.33
CA ALA A 54 -16.74 -5.02 -1.61
C ALA A 54 -15.44 -5.50 -2.29
N GLY A 55 -15.53 -6.11 -3.48
CA GLY A 55 -14.41 -6.72 -4.19
C GLY A 55 -13.69 -5.83 -5.21
N GLY A 56 -14.19 -4.63 -5.52
CA GLY A 56 -13.60 -3.80 -6.58
C GLY A 56 -13.70 -2.31 -6.30
N VAL A 57 -12.59 -1.70 -5.90
CA VAL A 57 -12.40 -0.26 -6.07
C VAL A 57 -12.41 0.00 -7.58
N ALA A 58 -13.56 0.32 -8.16
CA ALA A 58 -13.63 0.71 -9.56
C ALA A 58 -12.81 1.99 -9.74
N LEU A 59 -11.89 2.00 -10.71
CA LEU A 59 -11.12 3.19 -11.08
C LEU A 59 -12.02 4.16 -11.87
N ASP A 60 -13.12 4.57 -11.26
CA ASP A 60 -14.07 5.54 -11.78
C ASP A 60 -13.86 6.93 -11.15
N THR A 61 -14.44 7.94 -11.78
CA THR A 61 -14.32 9.34 -11.35
C THR A 61 -14.88 9.54 -9.92
N ALA A 62 -15.91 8.80 -9.53
CA ALA A 62 -16.52 8.90 -8.20
C ALA A 62 -15.56 8.43 -7.10
N THR A 63 -14.89 7.30 -7.33
CA THR A 63 -13.90 6.72 -6.42
C THR A 63 -12.65 7.59 -6.35
N ALA A 64 -12.19 8.14 -7.48
CA ALA A 64 -11.08 9.10 -7.50
C ALA A 64 -11.41 10.37 -6.70
N THR A 65 -12.64 10.89 -6.83
CA THR A 65 -13.10 12.07 -6.08
C THR A 65 -13.15 11.80 -4.58
N ARG A 66 -13.64 10.62 -4.16
CA ARG A 66 -13.67 10.19 -2.76
C ARG A 66 -12.27 9.94 -2.19
N PHE A 67 -11.36 9.41 -3.00
CA PHE A 67 -9.97 9.29 -2.60
C PHE A 67 -9.34 10.66 -2.37
N ALA A 68 -9.56 11.61 -3.28
CA ALA A 68 -9.07 12.98 -3.12
C ALA A 68 -9.64 13.66 -1.86
N SER A 69 -10.93 13.45 -1.55
CA SER A 69 -11.52 13.97 -0.31
C SER A 69 -10.94 13.29 0.94
N ALA A 70 -10.75 11.97 0.93
CA ALA A 70 -10.12 11.25 2.03
C ALA A 70 -8.68 11.69 2.29
N VAL A 71 -7.93 12.00 1.22
CA VAL A 71 -6.58 12.59 1.31
C VAL A 71 -6.63 13.97 1.98
N ALA A 72 -7.56 14.83 1.57
CA ALA A 72 -7.71 16.17 2.13
C ALA A 72 -8.12 16.14 3.61
N GLU A 73 -9.00 15.22 4.01
CA GLU A 73 -9.46 15.06 5.38
C GLU A 73 -8.38 14.46 6.30
N ARG A 74 -7.52 13.59 5.76
CA ARG A 74 -6.54 12.82 6.54
C ARG A 74 -5.14 12.92 5.93
N PRO A 75 -4.53 14.11 5.89
CA PRO A 75 -3.24 14.35 5.22
C PRO A 75 -2.09 13.57 5.86
N ALA A 76 -2.21 13.18 7.12
CA ALA A 76 -1.21 12.39 7.84
C ALA A 76 -0.91 11.05 7.16
N TYR A 77 -1.92 10.35 6.62
CA TYR A 77 -1.68 9.07 5.95
C TYR A 77 -0.96 9.25 4.61
N VAL A 78 -1.26 10.31 3.86
CA VAL A 78 -0.53 10.62 2.62
C VAL A 78 0.92 10.99 2.94
N THR A 79 1.12 11.78 3.98
CA THR A 79 2.46 12.16 4.44
C THR A 79 3.25 10.92 4.88
N ALA A 80 2.64 10.01 5.64
CA ALA A 80 3.24 8.75 6.04
C ALA A 80 3.56 7.85 4.83
N ALA A 81 2.68 7.81 3.83
CA ALA A 81 2.91 7.07 2.60
C ALA A 81 4.13 7.61 1.82
N ILE A 82 4.19 8.93 1.62
CA ILE A 82 5.30 9.59 0.93
C ILE A 82 6.61 9.40 1.72
N ALA A 83 6.58 9.60 3.05
CA ALA A 83 7.75 9.43 3.89
C ALA A 83 8.26 7.98 3.88
N GLY A 84 7.37 7.00 3.97
CA GLY A 84 7.71 5.58 3.88
C GLY A 84 8.34 5.22 2.53
N VAL A 85 7.81 5.75 1.42
CA VAL A 85 8.39 5.59 0.08
C VAL A 85 9.76 6.27 -0.02
N ALA A 86 9.90 7.48 0.51
CA ALA A 86 11.17 8.19 0.50
C ALA A 86 12.24 7.42 1.28
N VAL A 87 11.91 6.88 2.45
CA VAL A 87 12.80 6.00 3.21
C VAL A 87 13.13 4.76 2.40
N ALA A 88 12.15 4.09 1.81
CA ALA A 88 12.37 2.88 1.03
C ALA A 88 13.31 3.08 -0.19
N LEU A 89 13.28 4.26 -0.81
CA LEU A 89 14.05 4.57 -2.02
C LEU A 89 15.41 5.21 -1.75
N PHE A 90 15.52 6.04 -0.71
CA PHE A 90 16.69 6.87 -0.47
C PHE A 90 17.48 6.49 0.78
N TYR A 91 16.97 5.58 1.62
CA TYR A 91 17.74 5.05 2.73
C TYR A 91 18.67 3.94 2.22
N ASP A 92 19.98 4.19 2.32
CA ASP A 92 21.03 3.37 1.70
C ASP A 92 21.80 2.49 2.70
N GLY A 93 21.27 2.30 3.92
CA GLY A 93 21.94 1.52 4.98
C GLY A 93 22.73 2.39 5.95
#